data_AF-A0A949HG46-F1
#
_entry.id   AF-A0A949HG46-F1
#
_cell.length_a   1.000
_cell.length_b   1.000
_cell.length_c   1.000
_cell.angle_alpha   90.00
_cell.angle_beta   90.00
_cell.angle_gamma   90.00
#
_symmetry.space_group_name_H-M   'P 1'
#
loop_
_entity.id
_entity.type
_entity.pdbx_description
1 polymer ?
#
loop_
_entity_poly.entity_id
_entity_poly.type
_entity_poly.pdbx_seq_one_letter_code
_entity_poly.pdbx_strand_id
1 'polypeptide(L)'
;MDEEKLNEDIETVAAAEDQLAEDAELVAEAAAGLEVEAEIVAAAEEELVAEAEIVAAAEEQLDADAAAVAELAADPSADPATVAEAEEALLDEAEIVAAAEEQLVEDAIVVAAAEEQLAEDAEAVAEGIEIVEAEAELVEAAEEELAEEIVDEAIREAEEE
;
A
#
# COMPACT_ATOMS: atom_id res chain seq x y z
N MET A 1 0.51 -36.50 37.99
CA MET A 1 -0.32 -36.64 36.77
C MET A 1 -0.05 -38.04 36.21
N ASP A 2 -0.79 -38.55 35.24
CA ASP A 2 -0.37 -39.80 34.58
C ASP A 2 0.46 -39.43 33.34
N GLU A 3 1.54 -40.18 33.06
CA GLU A 3 2.52 -39.95 31.97
C GLU A 3 1.89 -39.70 30.59
N GLU A 4 0.71 -40.28 30.34
CA GLU A 4 -0.07 -40.06 29.11
C GLU A 4 -0.49 -38.60 28.95
N LYS A 5 -0.94 -37.95 30.03
CA LYS A 5 -1.38 -36.55 29.99
C LYS A 5 -0.19 -35.60 29.85
N LEU A 6 0.95 -35.90 30.49
CA LEU A 6 2.17 -35.10 30.31
C LEU A 6 2.65 -35.11 28.85
N ASN A 7 2.60 -36.27 28.19
CA ASN A 7 2.94 -36.37 26.77
C ASN A 7 1.95 -35.61 25.88
N GLU A 8 0.65 -35.62 26.20
CA GLU A 8 -0.37 -34.82 25.49
C GLU A 8 -0.09 -33.31 25.62
N ASP A 9 0.30 -32.85 26.81
CA ASP A 9 0.63 -31.44 27.05
C ASP A 9 1.93 -31.04 26.31
N ILE A 10 2.95 -31.91 26.26
CA ILE A 10 4.16 -31.72 25.42
C ILE A 10 3.79 -31.59 23.93
N GLU A 11 2.96 -32.51 23.41
CA GLU A 11 2.53 -32.46 22.00
C GLU A 11 1.70 -31.20 21.70
N THR A 12 0.90 -30.74 22.65
CA THR A 12 0.08 -29.53 22.52
C THR A 12 0.95 -28.27 22.44
N VAL A 13 1.94 -28.14 23.33
CA VAL A 13 2.88 -27.00 23.30
C VAL A 13 3.68 -26.99 22.01
N ALA A 14 4.23 -28.14 21.59
CA ALA A 14 4.97 -28.24 20.34
C ALA A 14 4.12 -27.87 19.11
N ALA A 15 2.85 -28.28 19.08
CA ALA A 15 1.93 -27.89 18.02
C ALA A 15 1.62 -26.38 18.04
N ALA A 16 1.59 -25.76 19.22
CA ALA A 16 1.40 -24.31 19.35
C ALA A 16 2.65 -23.54 18.87
N GLU A 17 3.86 -24.01 19.18
CA GLU A 17 5.11 -23.45 18.64
C GLU A 17 5.13 -23.50 17.10
N ASP A 18 4.76 -24.65 16.51
CA ASP A 18 4.71 -24.81 15.06
C ASP A 18 3.70 -23.84 14.42
N GLN A 19 2.50 -23.72 15.01
CA GLN A 19 1.47 -22.80 14.52
C GLN A 19 1.92 -21.34 14.63
N LEU A 20 2.51 -20.95 15.75
CA LEU A 20 3.05 -19.60 15.97
C LEU A 20 4.12 -19.25 14.92
N ALA A 21 4.98 -20.21 14.57
CA ALA A 21 5.99 -20.00 13.53
C ALA A 21 5.37 -19.78 12.15
N GLU A 22 4.31 -20.53 11.80
CA GLU A 22 3.56 -20.34 10.55
C GLU A 22 2.87 -18.97 10.52
N ASP A 23 2.22 -18.56 11.62
CA ASP A 23 1.53 -17.27 11.70
C ASP A 23 2.51 -16.10 11.63
N ALA A 24 3.67 -16.21 12.28
CA ALA A 24 4.75 -15.23 12.18
C ALA A 24 5.29 -15.11 10.74
N GLU A 25 5.40 -16.22 9.99
CA GLU A 25 5.81 -16.20 8.58
C GLU A 25 4.78 -15.49 7.71
N LEU A 26 3.48 -15.75 7.91
CA LEU A 26 2.40 -15.10 7.18
C LEU A 26 2.37 -13.58 7.41
N VAL A 27 2.53 -13.14 8.66
CA VAL A 27 2.60 -11.71 9.01
C VAL A 27 3.82 -11.05 8.37
N ALA A 28 4.97 -11.72 8.38
CA ALA A 28 6.18 -11.22 7.74
C ALA A 28 6.04 -11.11 6.20
N GLU A 29 5.40 -12.09 5.56
CA GLU A 29 5.10 -12.03 4.12
C GLU A 29 4.15 -10.88 3.79
N ALA A 30 3.10 -10.69 4.60
CA ALA A 30 2.16 -9.58 4.43
C ALA A 30 2.87 -8.21 4.57
N ALA A 31 3.73 -8.05 5.58
CA ALA A 31 4.52 -6.84 5.77
C ALA A 31 5.45 -6.55 4.57
N ALA A 32 6.08 -7.58 4.01
CA ALA A 32 6.90 -7.44 2.81
C ALA A 32 6.07 -7.08 1.56
N GLY A 33 4.85 -7.61 1.45
CA GLY A 33 3.90 -7.24 0.41
C GLY A 33 3.55 -5.75 0.44
N LEU A 34 3.27 -5.21 1.64
CA LEU A 34 2.97 -3.79 1.83
C LEU A 34 4.11 -2.86 1.42
N GLU A 35 5.36 -3.25 1.66
CA GLU A 35 6.52 -2.46 1.22
C GLU A 35 6.54 -2.33 -0.31
N VAL A 36 6.26 -3.42 -1.03
CA VAL A 36 6.20 -3.41 -2.50
C VAL A 36 5.02 -2.57 -2.99
N GLU A 37 3.85 -2.68 -2.36
CA GLU A 37 2.68 -1.89 -2.73
C GLU A 37 2.91 -0.40 -2.48
N ALA A 38 3.58 -0.04 -1.39
CA ALA A 38 3.94 1.34 -1.08
C ALA A 38 4.90 1.93 -2.14
N GLU A 39 5.87 1.15 -2.62
CA GLU A 39 6.75 1.57 -3.72
C GLU A 39 5.98 1.81 -5.03
N ILE A 40 4.97 0.98 -5.33
CA ILE A 40 4.12 1.14 -6.52
C ILE A 40 3.30 2.42 -6.42
N VAL A 41 2.68 2.68 -5.26
CA VAL A 41 1.88 3.89 -5.03
C VAL A 41 2.76 5.14 -5.17
N ALA A 42 3.94 5.15 -4.54
CA ALA A 42 4.88 6.27 -4.64
C ALA A 42 5.33 6.52 -6.10
N ALA A 43 5.56 5.46 -6.89
CA ALA A 43 5.90 5.60 -8.30
C ALA A 43 4.75 6.21 -9.13
N ALA A 44 3.49 5.86 -8.81
CA ALA A 44 2.32 6.44 -9.46
C ALA A 44 2.14 7.92 -9.09
N GLU A 45 2.43 8.32 -7.86
CA GLU A 45 2.45 9.74 -7.46
C GLU A 45 3.50 10.53 -8.26
N GLU A 46 4.71 9.98 -8.44
CA GLU A 46 5.76 10.63 -9.23
C GLU A 46 5.33 10.80 -10.71
N GLU A 47 4.65 9.81 -11.29
CA GLU A 47 4.11 9.88 -12.65
C GLU A 47 3.03 10.97 -12.77
N LEU A 48 2.10 11.04 -11.81
CA LEU A 48 1.07 12.08 -11.77
C LEU A 48 1.67 13.49 -11.70
N VAL A 49 2.71 13.69 -10.88
CA VAL A 49 3.40 14.99 -10.79
C VAL A 49 4.03 15.34 -12.13
N ALA A 50 4.69 14.40 -12.80
CA ALA A 50 5.32 14.63 -14.09
C ALA A 50 4.28 14.95 -15.18
N GLU A 51 3.14 14.27 -15.20
CA GLU A 51 2.06 14.54 -16.15
C GLU A 51 1.38 15.89 -15.89
N ALA A 52 1.18 16.27 -14.61
CA ALA A 52 0.69 17.60 -14.25
C ALA A 52 1.64 18.72 -14.72
N GLU A 53 2.96 18.51 -14.66
CA GLU A 53 3.93 19.47 -15.21
C GLU A 53 3.82 19.60 -16.73
N ILE A 54 3.54 18.50 -17.45
CA ILE A 54 3.32 18.51 -18.90
C ILE A 54 2.05 19.28 -19.24
N VAL A 55 0.95 19.03 -18.52
CA VAL A 55 -0.32 19.74 -18.71
C VAL A 55 -0.17 21.23 -18.46
N ALA A 56 0.48 21.62 -17.36
CA ALA A 56 0.74 23.03 -17.05
C ALA A 56 1.59 23.72 -18.14
N ALA A 57 2.56 23.02 -18.73
CA ALA A 57 3.34 23.55 -19.84
C ALA A 57 2.51 23.72 -21.12
N ALA A 58 1.56 22.80 -21.37
CA ALA A 58 0.62 22.91 -22.49
C ALA A 58 -0.35 24.09 -22.31
N GLU A 59 -0.82 24.35 -21.08
CA GLU A 59 -1.62 25.54 -20.77
C GLU A 59 -0.85 26.85 -21.03
N GLU A 60 0.42 26.94 -20.62
CA GLU A 60 1.26 28.12 -20.89
C GLU A 60 1.43 28.34 -22.41
N GLN A 61 1.58 27.25 -23.17
CA GLN A 61 1.67 27.31 -24.63
C GLN A 61 0.35 27.76 -25.25
N LEU A 62 -0.80 27.28 -24.78
CA LEU A 62 -2.13 27.73 -25.22
C LEU A 62 -2.33 29.22 -24.98
N ASP A 63 -1.94 29.74 -23.82
CA ASP A 63 -2.01 31.17 -23.52
C ASP A 63 -1.15 32.02 -24.49
N ALA A 64 0.05 31.53 -24.81
CA ALA A 64 0.94 32.17 -25.77
C ALA A 64 0.38 32.16 -27.19
N ASP A 65 -0.18 31.02 -27.63
CA ASP A 65 -0.77 30.87 -28.95
C ASP A 65 -2.07 31.69 -29.07
N ALA A 66 -2.89 31.75 -28.02
CA ALA A 66 -4.05 32.63 -27.94
C ALA A 66 -3.67 34.11 -28.08
N ALA A 67 -2.57 34.54 -27.44
CA ALA A 67 -2.05 35.89 -27.61
C ALA A 67 -1.59 36.17 -29.05
N ALA A 68 -0.92 35.20 -29.69
CA ALA A 68 -0.48 35.31 -31.08
C ALA A 68 -1.67 35.38 -32.06
N VAL A 69 -2.71 34.57 -31.85
CA VAL A 69 -3.94 34.62 -32.65
C VAL A 69 -4.67 35.95 -32.45
N ALA A 70 -4.72 36.47 -31.22
CA ALA A 70 -5.29 37.79 -30.96
C ALA A 70 -4.52 38.92 -31.67
N GLU A 71 -3.19 38.84 -31.73
CA GLU A 71 -2.37 39.80 -32.49
C GLU A 71 -2.62 39.70 -34.00
N LEU A 72 -2.71 38.48 -34.54
CA LEU A 72 -3.08 38.23 -35.94
C LEU A 72 -4.47 38.79 -36.27
N ALA A 73 -5.46 38.56 -35.41
CA ALA A 73 -6.82 39.06 -35.58
C ALA A 73 -6.91 40.60 -35.52
N ALA A 74 -5.98 41.25 -34.80
CA ALA A 74 -5.89 42.69 -34.72
C ALA A 74 -5.23 43.34 -35.95
N ASP A 75 -4.49 42.56 -36.77
CA ASP A 75 -3.90 43.06 -38.01
C ASP A 75 -5.00 43.24 -39.08
N PRO A 76 -5.28 44.49 -39.54
CA PRO A 76 -6.30 44.75 -40.55
C PRO A 76 -5.97 44.16 -41.94
N SER A 77 -4.76 43.65 -42.15
CA SER A 77 -4.32 42.99 -43.37
C SER A 77 -4.36 41.46 -43.31
N ALA A 78 -4.63 40.88 -42.13
CA ALA A 78 -4.77 39.44 -41.99
C ALA A 78 -5.98 38.91 -42.79
N ASP A 79 -5.83 37.71 -43.34
CA ASP A 79 -6.93 37.02 -44.01
C ASP A 79 -7.91 36.45 -42.94
N PRO A 80 -9.20 36.83 -42.96
CA PRO A 80 -10.17 36.34 -41.98
C PRO A 80 -10.28 34.81 -41.94
N ALA A 81 -10.04 34.12 -43.05
CA ALA A 81 -10.06 32.66 -43.08
C ALA A 81 -8.91 32.04 -42.27
N THR A 82 -7.71 32.62 -42.37
CA THR A 82 -6.54 32.19 -41.58
C THR A 82 -6.72 32.45 -40.09
N VAL A 83 -7.32 33.59 -39.72
CA VAL A 83 -7.65 33.88 -38.31
C VAL A 83 -8.62 32.84 -37.76
N ALA A 84 -9.70 32.54 -38.50
CA ALA A 84 -10.69 31.55 -38.07
C ALA A 84 -10.09 30.13 -37.94
N GLU A 85 -9.22 29.71 -38.86
CA GLU A 85 -8.51 28.42 -38.77
C GLU A 85 -7.60 28.35 -37.54
N ALA A 86 -6.93 29.45 -37.20
CA ALA A 86 -6.08 29.51 -36.00
C ALA A 86 -6.91 29.51 -34.70
N GLU A 87 -8.05 30.20 -34.68
CA GLU A 87 -9.01 30.14 -33.56
C GLU A 87 -9.59 28.73 -33.38
N GLU A 88 -9.90 28.02 -34.47
CA GLU A 88 -10.38 26.63 -34.43
C GLU A 88 -9.31 25.68 -33.88
N ALA A 89 -8.06 25.80 -34.36
CA ALA A 89 -6.95 24.99 -33.85
C ALA A 89 -6.69 25.21 -32.34
N LEU A 90 -6.82 26.46 -31.85
CA LEU A 90 -6.71 26.76 -30.42
C LEU A 90 -7.82 26.10 -29.59
N LEU A 91 -9.04 26.06 -30.11
CA LEU A 91 -10.15 25.39 -29.43
C LEU A 91 -9.93 23.87 -29.35
N ASP A 92 -9.46 23.26 -30.44
CA ASP A 92 -9.14 21.83 -30.47
C ASP A 92 -8.03 21.49 -29.47
N GLU A 93 -6.97 22.29 -29.38
CA GLU A 93 -5.88 22.05 -28.42
C GLU A 93 -6.32 22.31 -26.97
N ALA A 94 -7.16 23.31 -26.72
CA ALA A 94 -7.76 23.54 -25.41
C ALA A 94 -8.66 22.37 -24.96
N GLU A 95 -9.39 21.72 -25.88
CA GLU A 95 -10.17 20.52 -25.56
C GLU A 95 -9.27 19.34 -25.15
N ILE A 96 -8.12 19.18 -25.82
CA ILE A 96 -7.15 18.14 -25.47
C ILE A 96 -6.56 18.37 -24.08
N VAL A 97 -6.16 19.61 -23.76
CA VAL A 97 -5.61 19.97 -22.45
C VAL A 97 -6.66 19.74 -21.35
N ALA A 98 -7.90 20.19 -21.55
CA ALA A 98 -8.97 19.96 -20.59
C ALA A 98 -9.26 18.47 -20.35
N ALA A 99 -9.17 17.63 -21.38
CA ALA A 99 -9.33 16.19 -21.24
C ALA A 99 -8.18 15.57 -20.43
N ALA A 100 -6.94 16.05 -20.62
CA ALA A 100 -5.79 15.60 -19.83
C ALA A 100 -5.91 16.02 -18.35
N GLU A 101 -6.42 17.22 -18.07
CA GLU A 101 -6.72 17.65 -16.70
C GLU A 101 -7.78 16.75 -16.03
N GLU A 102 -8.84 16.39 -16.74
CA GLU A 102 -9.87 15.47 -16.23
C GLU A 102 -9.26 14.11 -15.90
N GLN A 103 -8.42 13.58 -16.80
CA GLN A 103 -7.72 12.32 -16.58
C GLN A 103 -6.79 12.38 -15.35
N LEU A 104 -6.00 13.44 -15.19
CA LEU A 104 -5.15 13.63 -14.01
C LEU A 104 -5.94 13.61 -12.70
N VAL A 105 -7.15 14.18 -12.69
CA VAL A 105 -8.04 14.15 -11.51
C VAL A 105 -8.52 12.73 -11.24
N GLU A 106 -8.91 11.98 -12.27
CA GLU A 106 -9.33 10.58 -12.13
C GLU A 106 -8.19 9.70 -11.60
N ASP A 107 -6.99 9.84 -12.16
CA ASP A 107 -5.82 9.06 -11.77
C ASP A 107 -5.37 9.42 -10.34
N ALA A 108 -5.43 10.70 -9.95
CA ALA A 108 -5.18 11.13 -8.57
C ALA A 108 -6.19 10.53 -7.56
N ILE A 109 -7.45 10.36 -7.95
CA ILE A 109 -8.46 9.69 -7.11
C ILE A 109 -8.10 8.20 -6.92
N VAL A 110 -7.63 7.54 -7.98
CA VAL A 110 -7.21 6.14 -7.90
C VAL A 110 -6.00 5.97 -6.98
N VAL A 111 -5.00 6.84 -7.08
CA VAL A 111 -3.83 6.84 -6.20
C VAL A 111 -4.22 7.07 -4.74
N ALA A 112 -5.07 8.07 -4.47
CA ALA A 112 -5.54 8.32 -3.11
C ALA A 112 -6.32 7.13 -2.50
N ALA A 113 -7.11 6.42 -3.31
CA ALA A 113 -7.80 5.21 -2.86
C ALA A 113 -6.83 4.06 -2.56
N ALA A 114 -5.73 3.94 -3.33
CA ALA A 114 -4.69 2.97 -3.06
C ALA A 114 -3.91 3.28 -1.76
N GLU A 115 -3.65 4.56 -1.48
CA GLU A 115 -3.06 4.99 -0.20
C GLU A 115 -3.95 4.65 1.00
N GLU A 116 -5.26 4.88 0.88
CA GLU A 116 -6.22 4.54 1.94
C GLU A 116 -6.22 3.02 2.20
N GLN A 117 -6.27 2.21 1.14
CA GLN A 117 -6.19 0.76 1.25
C GLN A 117 -4.87 0.30 1.90
N LEU A 118 -3.74 0.88 1.49
CA LEU A 118 -2.44 0.56 2.07
C LEU A 118 -2.36 0.88 3.57
N ALA A 119 -3.01 1.96 4.01
CA ALA A 119 -3.10 2.31 5.42
C ALA A 119 -3.95 1.31 6.22
N GLU A 120 -5.08 0.86 5.67
CA GLU A 120 -5.92 -0.17 6.28
C GLU A 120 -5.19 -1.51 6.38
N ASP A 121 -4.50 -1.92 5.32
CA ASP A 121 -3.76 -3.19 5.30
C ASP A 121 -2.54 -3.14 6.24
N ALA A 122 -1.88 -1.98 6.37
CA ALA A 122 -0.83 -1.78 7.37
C ALA A 122 -1.35 -1.87 8.82
N GLU A 123 -2.56 -1.37 9.10
CA GLU A 123 -3.21 -1.54 10.40
C GLU A 123 -3.51 -3.03 10.67
N ALA A 124 -4.01 -3.76 9.67
CA ALA A 124 -4.28 -5.19 9.79
C ALA A 124 -2.99 -6.01 10.03
N VAL A 125 -1.89 -5.68 9.34
CA VAL A 125 -0.59 -6.31 9.59
C VAL A 125 -0.08 -6.00 10.99
N ALA A 126 -0.23 -4.76 11.47
CA ALA A 126 0.15 -4.40 12.84
C ALA A 126 -0.67 -5.17 13.89
N GLU A 127 -1.98 -5.34 13.69
CA GLU A 127 -2.82 -6.19 14.55
C GLU A 127 -2.35 -7.65 14.52
N GLY A 128 -2.00 -8.17 13.34
CA GLY A 128 -1.43 -9.52 13.20
C GLY A 128 -0.13 -9.71 13.98
N ILE A 129 0.75 -8.70 13.97
CA ILE A 129 1.99 -8.70 14.78
C ILE A 129 1.64 -8.77 16.27
N GLU A 130 0.71 -7.94 16.75
CA GLU A 130 0.31 -7.94 18.17
C GLU A 130 -0.28 -9.29 18.61
N ILE A 131 -1.05 -9.95 17.73
CA ILE A 131 -1.58 -11.29 17.99
C ILE A 131 -0.46 -12.32 18.11
N VAL A 132 0.47 -12.34 17.15
CA VAL A 132 1.62 -13.26 17.16
C VAL A 132 2.48 -13.04 18.41
N GLU A 133 2.74 -11.78 18.79
CA GLU A 133 3.48 -11.47 20.02
C GLU A 133 2.76 -11.97 21.27
N ALA A 134 1.44 -11.78 21.36
CA ALA A 134 0.64 -12.28 22.49
C ALA A 134 0.58 -13.81 22.55
N GLU A 135 0.48 -14.48 21.40
CA GLU A 135 0.52 -15.94 21.32
C GLU A 135 1.90 -16.49 21.71
N ALA A 136 2.98 -15.82 21.31
CA ALA A 136 4.33 -16.16 21.75
C ALA A 136 4.48 -16.09 23.28
N GLU A 137 3.94 -15.06 23.93
CA GLU A 137 3.94 -14.95 25.40
C GLU A 137 3.15 -16.11 26.06
N LEU A 138 2.05 -16.55 25.44
CA LEU A 138 1.26 -17.67 25.96
C LEU A 138 2.00 -19.01 25.79
N VAL A 139 2.66 -19.22 24.64
CA VAL A 139 3.47 -20.42 24.39
C VAL A 139 4.64 -20.49 25.36
N GLU A 140 5.38 -19.39 25.55
CA GLU A 140 6.48 -19.32 26.52
C GLU A 140 6.02 -19.65 27.95
N ALA A 141 4.86 -19.11 28.36
CA ALA A 141 4.28 -19.41 29.67
C ALA A 141 3.87 -20.89 29.81
N ALA A 142 3.33 -21.49 28.75
CA ALA A 142 2.95 -22.91 28.73
C ALA A 142 4.18 -23.82 28.77
N GLU A 143 5.26 -23.46 28.08
CA GLU A 143 6.56 -24.13 28.14
C GLU A 143 7.14 -24.09 29.55
N GLU A 144 7.07 -22.96 30.24
CA GLU A 144 7.54 -22.81 31.62
C GLU A 144 6.74 -23.72 32.57
N GLU A 145 5.40 -23.70 32.49
CA GLU A 145 4.54 -24.58 33.29
C GLU A 145 4.83 -26.06 33.02
N LEU A 146 4.98 -26.43 31.75
CA LEU A 146 5.28 -27.80 31.35
C LEU A 146 6.65 -28.26 31.84
N ALA A 147 7.66 -27.38 31.79
CA ALA A 147 8.99 -27.67 32.30
C ALA A 147 8.98 -27.91 33.82
N GLU A 148 8.21 -27.11 34.57
CA GLU A 148 8.00 -27.34 36.01
C GLU A 148 7.32 -28.70 36.26
N GLU A 149 6.29 -29.03 35.49
CA GLU A 149 5.57 -30.30 35.65
C GLU A 149 6.47 -31.52 35.37
N ILE A 150 7.28 -31.47 34.30
CA ILE A 150 8.24 -32.52 33.97
C ILE A 150 9.21 -32.74 35.14
N VAL A 151 9.69 -31.67 35.76
CA VAL A 151 10.60 -31.74 36.91
C VAL A 151 9.92 -32.36 38.12
N ASP A 152 8.70 -31.92 38.46
CA ASP A 152 7.93 -32.45 39.59
C ASP A 152 7.61 -33.94 39.43
N GLU A 153 7.24 -34.37 38.22
CA GLU A 153 6.97 -35.77 37.91
C GLU A 153 8.24 -36.63 38.03
N ALA A 154 9.37 -36.16 37.50
CA ALA A 154 10.64 -36.87 37.63
C ALA A 154 11.10 -37.03 39.08
N ILE A 155 10.83 -36.02 39.94
CA ILE A 155 11.10 -36.11 41.38
C ILE A 155 10.20 -37.17 42.02
N ARG A 156 8.89 -37.16 41.71
CA ARG A 156 7.92 -38.13 42.24
C ARG A 156 8.31 -39.56 41.90
N GLU A 157 8.68 -39.83 40.65
CA GLU A 157 9.13 -41.17 40.22
C GLU A 157 10.38 -41.63 40.99
N ALA A 158 11.35 -40.74 41.20
CA ALA A 158 12.57 -41.05 41.95
C ALA A 158 12.33 -41.33 43.44
N GLU A 159 11.25 -40.81 44.03
CA GLU A 159 10.86 -41.08 45.42
C GLU A 159 10.05 -42.38 45.59
N GLU A 160 9.45 -42.90 44.51
CA GLU A 160 8.65 -44.13 44.49
C GLU A 160 9.48 -45.40 44.19
N GLU A 161 10.73 -45.26 43.74
CA GLU A 161 11.72 -46.35 43.47
C GLU A 161 12.56 -46.77 44.69
#